data_AF-A0A9D7KN98-F1
#
_entry.id   AF-A0A9D7KN98-F1
#
_cell.length_a   1.000
_cell.length_b   1.000
_cell.length_c   1.000
_cell.angle_alpha   90.00
_cell.angle_beta   90.00
_cell.angle_gamma   90.00
#
_symmetry.space_group_name_H-M   'P 1'
#
loop_
_entity.id
_entity.type
_entity.pdbx_description
1 polymer ?
#
loop_
_entity_poly.entity_id
_entity_poly.type
_entity_poly.pdbx_seq_one_letter_code
_entity_poly.pdbx_strand_id
1 'polypeptide(L)'
;MAKIYTQVSLTILVFCLALLAVQTSVAAVYTENNSVYIESYIDGTDVSIYPNPVKAFATVNFSKNIDRIVILNIVGKEILSIIPEQGKQVISVNLSELQPGVYFIAGMSNGTKLITKRFMKEI
;
A
#
# COMPACT_ATOMS: atom_id res chain seq x y z
N MET A 1 26.30 50.85 30.59
CA MET A 1 25.14 50.11 30.04
C MET A 1 25.20 49.95 28.51
N ALA A 2 25.70 50.91 27.72
CA ALA A 2 25.77 50.81 26.25
C ALA A 2 26.62 49.64 25.70
N LYS A 3 27.75 49.27 26.34
CA LYS A 3 28.67 48.22 25.84
C LYS A 3 28.06 46.82 25.79
N ILE A 4 27.08 46.52 26.64
CA ILE A 4 26.43 45.20 26.72
C ILE A 4 25.44 45.03 25.56
N TYR A 5 24.69 46.08 25.22
CA TYR A 5 23.75 46.04 24.08
C TYR A 5 24.48 45.91 22.75
N THR A 6 25.65 46.56 22.59
CA THR A 6 26.47 46.42 21.37
C THR A 6 26.99 44.99 21.20
N GLN A 7 27.45 44.36 22.29
CA GLN A 7 27.93 42.97 22.27
C GLN A 7 26.79 41.97 22.00
N VAL A 8 25.65 42.12 22.68
CA VAL A 8 24.48 41.24 22.50
C VAL A 8 23.89 41.38 21.08
N SER A 9 23.77 42.61 20.58
CA SER A 9 23.30 42.87 19.20
C SER A 9 24.25 42.30 18.15
N LEU A 10 25.57 42.37 18.37
CA LEU A 10 26.57 41.80 17.46
C LEU A 10 26.52 40.27 17.48
N THR A 11 26.35 39.65 18.66
CA THR A 11 26.24 38.19 18.77
C THR A 11 24.96 37.64 18.13
N ILE A 12 23.82 38.33 18.26
CA ILE A 12 22.56 37.92 17.63
C ILE A 12 22.65 38.05 16.10
N LEU A 13 23.31 39.10 15.60
CA LEU A 13 23.52 39.30 14.16
C LEU A 13 24.46 38.23 13.56
N VAL A 14 25.54 37.89 14.26
CA VAL A 14 26.50 36.85 13.84
C VAL A 14 25.84 35.46 13.85
N PHE A 15 24.98 35.17 14.84
CA PHE A 15 24.24 33.91 14.88
C PHE A 15 23.18 33.81 13.75
N CYS A 16 22.57 34.94 13.37
CA CYS A 16 21.60 35.00 12.27
C CYS A 16 22.24 34.82 10.89
N LEU A 17 23.46 35.32 10.69
CA LEU A 17 24.25 35.12 9.47
C LEU A 17 24.71 33.65 9.32
N ALA A 18 25.03 32.98 10.43
CA ALA A 18 25.45 31.58 10.42
C ALA A 18 24.31 30.62 10.02
N LEU A 19 23.05 30.95 10.31
CA LEU A 19 21.88 30.15 9.93
C LEU A 19 21.58 30.20 8.42
N LEU A 20 21.96 31.29 7.72
CA LEU A 20 21.72 31.47 6.28
C LEU A 20 22.75 30.74 5.38
N ALA A 21 23.90 30.33 5.94
CA ALA A 21 24.97 29.68 5.18
C ALA A 21 24.77 28.15 5.00
N VAL A 22 23.76 27.56 5.65
CA VAL A 22 23.46 26.12 5.58
C VAL A 22 22.41 25.83 4.49
N GLN A 23 22.71 26.24 3.27
CA GLN A 23 22.11 25.72 2.04
C GLN A 23 23.00 26.30 0.93
N THR A 24 23.80 25.51 0.22
CA THR A 24 23.34 24.55 -0.79
C THR A 24 24.43 23.52 -1.10
N SER A 25 24.13 22.23 -0.98
CA SER A 25 24.81 21.19 -1.77
C SER A 25 23.76 20.45 -2.58
N VAL A 26 23.35 21.05 -3.69
CA VAL A 26 22.69 20.27 -4.74
C VAL A 26 23.81 19.57 -5.49
N ALA A 27 23.96 18.26 -5.26
CA ALA A 27 24.64 17.42 -6.23
C ALA A 27 23.76 17.41 -7.48
N ALA A 28 24.24 18.02 -8.57
CA ALA A 28 23.62 17.83 -9.87
C ALA A 28 23.74 16.34 -10.22
N VAL A 29 22.65 15.60 -10.03
CA VAL A 29 22.52 14.24 -10.55
C VAL A 29 22.32 14.38 -12.04
N TYR A 30 23.37 14.09 -12.82
CA TYR A 30 23.23 13.87 -14.25
C TYR A 30 22.43 12.58 -14.41
N THR A 31 21.14 12.68 -14.70
CA THR A 31 20.37 11.53 -15.16
C THR A 31 20.86 11.18 -16.55
N GLU A 32 21.80 10.24 -16.66
CA GLU A 32 21.80 9.39 -17.84
C GLU A 32 20.43 8.71 -17.87
N ASN A 33 19.74 8.76 -19.01
CA ASN A 33 18.44 8.15 -19.22
C ASN A 33 18.55 6.62 -19.23
N ASN A 34 19.01 6.04 -18.11
CA ASN A 34 18.87 4.63 -17.88
C ASN A 34 17.44 4.42 -17.42
N SER A 35 16.56 4.23 -18.40
CA SER A 35 15.26 3.64 -18.16
C SER A 35 15.51 2.27 -17.53
N VAL A 36 15.42 2.21 -16.21
CA VAL A 36 15.29 0.94 -15.52
C VAL A 36 13.92 0.43 -15.92
N TYR A 37 13.90 -0.45 -16.91
CA TYR A 37 12.76 -1.33 -17.14
C TYR A 37 12.62 -2.14 -15.86
N ILE A 38 11.75 -1.67 -14.96
CA ILE A 38 11.18 -2.54 -13.94
C ILE A 38 10.32 -3.50 -14.74
N GLU A 39 10.87 -4.66 -15.10
CA GLU A 39 10.02 -5.82 -15.29
C GLU A 39 9.28 -5.95 -13.97
N SER A 40 8.01 -5.54 -13.95
CA SER A 40 7.14 -5.85 -12.84
C SER A 40 7.28 -7.35 -12.65
N TYR A 41 7.85 -7.77 -11.52
CA TYR A 41 7.88 -9.16 -11.14
C TYR A 41 6.41 -9.56 -10.98
N ILE A 42 5.82 -10.03 -12.08
CA ILE A 42 4.50 -10.65 -12.07
C ILE A 42 4.81 -12.02 -11.48
N ASP A 43 4.89 -12.06 -10.15
CA ASP A 43 4.69 -13.29 -9.43
C ASP A 43 3.44 -13.90 -10.05
N GLY A 44 3.57 -15.04 -10.74
CA GLY A 44 2.51 -15.67 -11.55
C GLY A 44 1.30 -16.13 -10.73
N THR A 45 1.16 -15.61 -9.53
CA THR A 45 -0.01 -15.65 -8.68
C THR A 45 -0.89 -14.45 -9.03
N ASP A 46 -1.86 -14.65 -9.90
CA ASP A 46 -2.85 -13.63 -10.26
C ASP A 46 -4.15 -13.87 -9.49
N VAL A 47 -4.72 -12.79 -8.96
CA VAL A 47 -6.09 -12.75 -8.42
C VAL A 47 -6.91 -11.74 -9.18
N SER A 48 -8.07 -12.21 -9.63
CA SER A 48 -9.13 -11.37 -10.15
C SER A 48 -10.38 -11.53 -9.30
N ILE A 49 -11.12 -10.43 -9.16
CA ILE A 49 -12.38 -10.35 -8.43
C ILE A 49 -13.33 -9.49 -9.24
N TYR A 50 -14.53 -10.02 -9.52
CA TYR A 50 -15.54 -9.33 -10.30
C TYR A 50 -16.97 -9.70 -9.84
N PRO A 51 -17.95 -8.80 -9.98
CA PRO A 51 -17.78 -7.42 -10.39
C PRO A 51 -17.04 -6.60 -9.31
N ASN A 52 -16.46 -5.47 -9.73
CA ASN A 52 -15.94 -4.46 -8.84
C ASN A 52 -16.44 -3.09 -9.35
N PRO A 53 -17.35 -2.41 -8.64
CA PRO A 53 -17.86 -2.71 -7.30
C PRO A 53 -18.72 -4.00 -7.18
N VAL A 54 -18.75 -4.61 -5.99
CA VAL A 54 -19.56 -5.79 -5.68
C VAL A 54 -20.78 -5.42 -4.83
N LYS A 55 -21.96 -5.97 -5.15
CA LYS A 55 -23.19 -5.88 -4.33
C LYS A 55 -23.27 -6.95 -3.26
N ALA A 56 -23.41 -8.20 -3.69
CA ALA A 56 -23.66 -9.33 -2.78
C ALA A 56 -22.72 -10.49 -3.04
N PHE A 57 -22.50 -10.87 -4.29
CA PHE A 57 -21.63 -11.97 -4.66
C PHE A 57 -20.53 -11.49 -5.60
N ALA A 58 -19.29 -11.88 -5.30
CA ALA A 58 -18.17 -11.71 -6.22
C ALA A 58 -17.67 -13.08 -6.67
N THR A 59 -17.33 -13.18 -7.95
CA THR A 59 -16.53 -14.27 -8.47
C THR A 59 -15.07 -13.91 -8.29
N VAL A 60 -14.32 -14.82 -7.69
CA VAL A 60 -12.89 -14.69 -7.43
C VAL A 60 -12.18 -15.81 -8.17
N ASN A 61 -11.17 -15.46 -8.95
CA ASN A 61 -10.33 -16.42 -9.64
C ASN A 61 -8.88 -16.25 -9.19
N PHE A 62 -8.25 -17.36 -8.81
CA PHE A 62 -6.86 -17.46 -8.41
C PHE A 62 -6.10 -18.32 -9.41
N SER A 63 -4.90 -17.90 -9.83
CA SER A 63 -4.08 -18.70 -10.75
C SER A 63 -3.45 -19.95 -10.10
N LYS A 64 -3.52 -20.08 -8.77
CA LYS A 64 -3.00 -21.22 -7.99
C LYS A 64 -4.08 -21.76 -7.06
N ASN A 65 -3.92 -23.00 -6.60
CA ASN A 65 -4.77 -23.55 -5.55
C ASN A 65 -4.48 -22.83 -4.22
N ILE A 66 -5.55 -22.53 -3.49
CA ILE A 66 -5.53 -21.82 -2.21
C ILE A 66 -6.31 -22.64 -1.20
N ASP A 67 -5.78 -22.69 0.02
CA ASP A 67 -6.37 -23.44 1.12
C ASP A 67 -7.40 -22.58 1.88
N ARG A 68 -7.23 -21.26 1.81
CA ARG A 68 -8.05 -20.30 2.54
C ARG A 68 -8.12 -18.98 1.79
N ILE A 69 -9.30 -18.41 1.73
CA ILE A 69 -9.56 -17.06 1.25
C ILE A 69 -9.86 -16.19 2.46
N VAL A 70 -9.25 -15.01 2.52
CA VAL A 70 -9.41 -14.07 3.63
C VAL A 70 -9.83 -12.71 3.09
N ILE A 71 -10.89 -12.13 3.65
CA ILE A 71 -11.28 -10.74 3.39
C ILE A 71 -10.77 -9.87 4.54
N LEU A 72 -10.05 -8.81 4.18
CA LEU A 72 -9.45 -7.87 5.10
C LEU A 72 -10.07 -6.48 4.91
N ASN A 73 -10.24 -5.73 5.99
CA ASN A 73 -10.55 -4.31 5.88
C ASN A 73 -9.29 -3.47 5.54
N ILE A 74 -9.45 -2.14 5.45
CA ILE A 74 -8.36 -1.23 5.08
C ILE A 74 -7.18 -1.21 6.07
N VAL A 75 -7.39 -1.59 7.34
CA VAL A 75 -6.33 -1.68 8.35
C VAL A 75 -5.68 -3.08 8.40
N GLY A 76 -6.10 -3.99 7.52
CA GLY A 76 -5.58 -5.36 7.45
C GLY A 76 -6.21 -6.34 8.44
N LYS A 77 -7.29 -5.97 9.14
CA LYS A 77 -8.02 -6.87 10.03
C LYS A 77 -8.85 -7.86 9.21
N GLU A 78 -8.76 -9.15 9.56
CA GLU A 78 -9.61 -10.22 9.03
C GLU A 78 -11.08 -10.01 9.41
N ILE A 79 -11.94 -9.95 8.39
CA ILE A 79 -13.40 -9.77 8.51
C ILE A 79 -14.12 -11.07 8.18
N LEU A 80 -13.65 -11.81 7.18
CA LEU A 80 -14.25 -13.06 6.73
C LEU A 80 -13.17 -14.04 6.30
N SER A 81 -13.39 -15.32 6.58
CA SER A 81 -12.54 -16.41 6.13
C SER A 81 -13.36 -17.53 5.52
N ILE A 82 -12.91 -18.04 4.37
CA ILE A 82 -13.60 -19.05 3.58
C ILE A 82 -12.60 -20.14 3.22
N ILE A 83 -13.03 -21.39 3.36
CA ILE A 83 -12.30 -22.56 2.86
C ILE A 83 -12.92 -22.90 1.50
N PRO A 84 -12.19 -22.69 0.38
CA PRO A 84 -12.69 -23.04 -0.94
C PRO A 84 -12.78 -24.57 -1.09
N GLU A 85 -13.65 -25.03 -1.99
CA GLU A 85 -13.67 -26.43 -2.37
C GLU A 85 -12.33 -26.84 -3.02
N GLN A 86 -11.86 -28.05 -2.72
CA GLN A 86 -10.58 -28.54 -3.21
C GLN A 86 -10.52 -28.54 -4.75
N GLY A 87 -9.42 -27.99 -5.28
CA GLY A 87 -9.17 -27.94 -6.73
C GLY A 87 -9.98 -26.87 -7.49
N LYS A 88 -10.83 -26.08 -6.82
CA LYS A 88 -11.53 -24.96 -7.47
C LYS A 88 -10.69 -23.69 -7.42
N GLN A 89 -10.36 -23.17 -8.60
CA GLN A 89 -9.69 -21.87 -8.76
C GLN A 89 -10.67 -20.70 -8.86
N VAL A 90 -11.90 -20.97 -9.33
CA VAL A 90 -12.98 -20.00 -9.45
C VAL A 90 -14.00 -20.25 -8.34
N ILE A 91 -14.17 -19.26 -7.46
CA ILE A 91 -15.03 -19.35 -6.27
C ILE A 91 -16.03 -18.19 -6.29
N SER A 92 -17.30 -18.49 -6.01
CA SER A 92 -18.29 -17.46 -5.69
C SER A 92 -18.25 -17.15 -4.20
N VAL A 93 -18.07 -15.88 -3.86
CA VAL A 93 -17.93 -15.41 -2.48
C VAL A 93 -19.13 -14.54 -2.13
N ASN A 94 -19.84 -14.90 -1.05
CA ASN A 94 -20.89 -14.08 -0.48
C ASN A 94 -20.28 -12.97 0.39
N LEU A 95 -20.54 -11.72 0.00
CA LEU A 95 -20.09 -10.48 0.62
C LEU A 95 -21.27 -9.59 1.02
N SER A 96 -22.50 -10.11 1.02
CA SER A 96 -23.74 -9.35 1.30
C SER A 96 -23.76 -8.68 2.68
N GLU A 97 -23.14 -9.29 3.68
CA GLU A 97 -23.08 -8.78 5.05
C GLU A 97 -22.02 -7.68 5.25
N LEU A 98 -21.16 -7.42 4.25
CA LEU A 98 -20.17 -6.36 4.34
C LEU A 98 -20.80 -4.98 4.19
N GLN A 99 -20.41 -4.06 5.07
CA GLN A 99 -20.74 -2.65 4.90
C GLN A 99 -20.04 -2.07 3.66
N PRO A 100 -20.64 -1.09 2.96
CA PRO A 100 -20.02 -0.41 1.82
C PRO A 100 -18.63 0.13 2.18
N GLY A 101 -17.66 -0.03 1.27
CA GLY A 101 -16.30 0.41 1.52
C GLY A 101 -15.24 -0.34 0.73
N VAL A 102 -13.98 -0.08 1.06
CA VAL A 102 -12.81 -0.69 0.43
C VAL A 102 -12.34 -1.87 1.26
N TYR A 103 -12.09 -2.99 0.59
CA TYR A 103 -11.60 -4.22 1.20
C TYR A 103 -10.48 -4.82 0.35
N PHE A 104 -9.80 -5.79 0.95
CA PHE A 104 -8.82 -6.63 0.28
C PHE A 104 -9.23 -8.08 0.38
N ILE A 105 -9.06 -8.82 -0.71
CA ILE A 105 -9.17 -10.28 -0.71
C ILE A 105 -7.77 -10.87 -0.80
N ALA A 106 -7.48 -11.87 0.02
CA ALA A 106 -6.22 -12.57 0.07
C ALA A 106 -6.40 -14.08 -0.12
N GLY A 107 -5.52 -14.69 -0.90
CA GLY A 107 -5.37 -16.14 -0.96
C GLY A 107 -4.25 -16.60 -0.05
N MET A 108 -4.49 -17.64 0.73
CA MET A 108 -3.49 -18.28 1.58
C MET A 108 -3.22 -19.70 1.07
N SER A 109 -1.95 -20.09 1.05
CA SER A 109 -1.54 -21.47 0.83
C SER A 109 -0.47 -21.86 1.84
N ASN A 110 -0.64 -23.00 2.50
CA ASN A 110 0.27 -23.50 3.54
C ASN A 110 0.61 -22.44 4.59
N GLY A 111 -0.38 -21.65 5.02
CA GLY A 111 -0.22 -20.57 5.99
C GLY A 111 0.48 -19.30 5.46
N THR A 112 0.93 -19.30 4.20
CA THR A 112 1.58 -18.15 3.56
C THR A 112 0.57 -17.35 2.76
N LYS A 113 0.56 -16.03 2.96
CA LYS A 113 -0.24 -15.11 2.16
C LYS A 113 0.38 -15.00 0.77
N LEU A 114 -0.35 -15.46 -0.25
CA LEU A 114 0.14 -15.50 -1.61
C LEU A 114 -0.05 -14.16 -2.34
N ILE A 115 -1.25 -13.59 -2.25
CA ILE A 115 -1.63 -12.41 -3.03
C ILE A 115 -2.73 -11.64 -2.33
N THR A 116 -2.79 -10.33 -2.57
CA THR A 116 -3.90 -9.47 -2.16
C THR A 116 -4.45 -8.67 -3.34
N LYS A 117 -5.77 -8.60 -3.50
CA LYS A 117 -6.44 -7.70 -4.46
C LYS A 117 -7.41 -6.78 -3.74
N ARG A 118 -7.38 -5.50 -4.09
CA ARG A 118 -8.34 -4.49 -3.59
C ARG A 118 -9.66 -4.61 -4.35
N PHE A 119 -10.79 -4.50 -3.66
CA PHE A 119 -12.11 -4.36 -4.27
C PHE A 119 -13.00 -3.38 -3.47
N MET A 120 -14.10 -2.93 -4.09
CA MET A 120 -15.07 -2.02 -3.49
C MET A 120 -16.40 -2.75 -3.29
N LYS A 121 -16.94 -2.71 -2.06
CA LYS A 121 -18.32 -3.11 -1.73
C LYS A 121 -19.23 -1.89 -1.91
N GLU A 122 -20.29 -2.05 -2.69
CA GLU A 122 -21.39 -1.08 -2.78
C GLU A 122 -22.60 -1.56 -1.95
N ILE A 123 -23.69 -0.78 -1.88
CA ILE A 123 -24.90 -1.12 -1.11
C ILE A 123 -25.57 -2.37 -1.68
#